data_AF-A0A9P0U2C3-F1
#
_entry.id   AF-A0A9P0U2C3-F1
#
_cell.length_a   1.000
_cell.length_b   1.000
_cell.length_c   1.000
_cell.angle_alpha   90.00
_cell.angle_beta   90.00
_cell.angle_gamma   90.00
#
_symmetry.space_group_name_H-M   'P 1'
#
loop_
_entity.id
_entity.type
_entity.pdbx_description
1 polymer ?
#
loop_
_entity_poly.entity_id
_entity_poly.type
_entity_poly.pdbx_seq_one_letter_code
_entity_poly.pdbx_strand_id
1 'polypeptide(L)'
;MEVERKFYNEYIVPRVVNGYAAKHGDVPYQVAFKMKTSRRKLCMTFCGGVIISPTKLLSAAHCFAENPSVCQKICGNQGPKRTLSHTYAVAGNMRNYDAYSEDSAEHGQWRTLKSVIYPRTYKFPKDDIAILVG
;
A
#
# COMPACT_ATOMS: atom_id res chain seq x y z
N MET A 1 11.27 36.14 24.07
CA MET A 1 11.43 34.78 24.62
C MET A 1 10.10 34.43 25.24
N GLU A 2 9.20 33.85 24.45
CA GLU A 2 7.84 33.51 24.87
C GLU A 2 7.64 32.01 24.81
N VAL A 3 6.94 31.55 25.83
CA VAL A 3 6.91 30.20 26.40
C VAL A 3 6.09 29.24 25.53
N GLU A 4 6.58 28.01 25.39
CA GLU A 4 5.94 26.90 24.69
C GLU A 4 4.46 26.75 25.06
N ARG A 5 3.55 26.86 24.07
CA ARG A 5 2.19 26.34 24.22
C ARG A 5 2.18 24.84 23.88
N LYS A 6 2.47 24.03 24.89
CA LYS A 6 2.17 22.59 24.91
C LYS A 6 0.65 22.38 24.93
N PHE A 7 0.05 22.25 23.75
CA PHE A 7 -1.29 21.67 23.61
C PHE A 7 -1.18 20.14 23.66
N TYR A 8 -1.08 19.59 24.88
CA TYR A 8 -1.44 18.18 25.10
C TYR A 8 -2.92 18.13 25.47
N ASN A 9 -3.79 17.74 24.52
CA ASN A 9 -5.11 17.21 24.90
C ASN A 9 -5.71 16.24 23.87
N GLU A 10 -6.40 15.22 24.41
CA GLU A 10 -7.10 14.07 23.79
C GLU A 10 -6.26 12.92 23.18
N TYR A 11 -5.73 12.07 24.07
CA TYR A 11 -5.55 10.61 23.96
C TYR A 11 -5.19 10.00 22.58
N ILE A 12 -4.26 10.58 21.83
CA ILE A 12 -3.50 9.82 20.85
C ILE A 12 -2.49 8.99 21.63
N VAL A 13 -2.80 7.72 21.90
CA VAL A 13 -1.78 6.76 22.35
C VAL A 13 -0.89 6.48 21.14
N PRO A 14 0.37 6.94 21.10
CA PRO A 14 1.25 6.63 19.99
C PRO A 14 1.45 5.11 19.95
N ARG A 15 0.98 4.47 18.88
CA ARG A 15 1.17 3.01 18.67
C ARG A 15 2.62 2.64 18.38
N VAL A 16 3.46 3.64 18.11
CA VAL A 16 4.88 3.52 17.79
C VAL A 16 5.66 4.23 18.89
N VAL A 17 6.57 3.54 19.56
CA VAL A 17 7.43 4.12 20.59
C VAL A 17 8.24 5.27 19.99
N ASN A 18 8.15 6.47 20.58
CA ASN A 18 8.74 7.72 20.08
C ASN A 18 8.26 8.15 18.67
N GLY A 19 7.17 7.55 18.17
CA GLY A 19 6.56 7.96 16.90
C GLY A 19 5.77 9.25 17.05
N TYR A 20 5.74 10.03 15.98
CA TYR A 20 4.86 11.20 15.83
C TYR A 20 4.04 11.06 14.54
N ALA A 21 2.93 11.78 14.45
CA ALA A 21 2.12 11.79 13.24
C ALA A 21 2.89 12.46 12.09
N ALA A 22 3.09 11.73 10.99
CA ALA A 22 3.70 12.29 9.79
C ALA A 22 2.84 13.41 9.19
N LYS A 23 3.51 14.41 8.62
CA LYS A 23 2.88 15.48 7.84
C LYS A 23 3.03 15.19 6.34
N HIS A 24 2.22 15.87 5.54
CA HIS A 24 2.40 15.84 4.08
C HIS A 24 3.83 16.28 3.72
N GLY A 25 4.53 15.44 2.94
CA GLY A 25 5.90 15.69 2.50
C GLY A 25 7.00 15.10 3.38
N ASP A 26 6.71 14.64 4.61
CA ASP A 26 7.74 14.06 5.49
C ASP A 26 8.35 12.76 4.91
N VAL A 27 7.52 11.97 4.22
CA VAL A 27 7.89 10.67 3.65
C VAL A 27 7.41 10.58 2.20
N PRO A 28 8.02 11.34 1.26
CA PRO A 28 7.48 11.55 -0.09
C PRO A 28 7.49 10.27 -0.95
N TYR A 29 8.31 9.29 -0.58
CA TYR A 29 8.39 7.99 -1.25
C TYR A 29 7.37 6.97 -0.70
N GLN A 30 6.63 7.27 0.36
CA GLN A 30 5.66 6.35 0.94
C GLN A 30 4.47 6.14 0.02
N VAL A 31 4.13 4.87 -0.21
CA VAL A 31 2.97 4.46 -1.01
C VAL A 31 2.01 3.63 -0.19
N ALA A 32 0.73 3.94 -0.30
CA ALA A 32 -0.36 3.08 0.14
C ALA A 32 -0.87 2.26 -1.04
N PHE A 33 -0.84 0.93 -0.93
CA PHE A 33 -1.56 0.06 -1.85
C PHE A 33 -2.98 -0.10 -1.36
N LYS A 34 -3.94 0.35 -2.18
CA LYS A 34 -5.37 0.36 -1.84
C LYS A 34 -6.15 -0.59 -2.75
N MET A 35 -7.07 -1.34 -2.17
CA MET A 35 -8.00 -2.18 -2.93
C MET A 35 -9.43 -1.66 -2.82
N LYS A 36 -10.20 -1.80 -3.90
CA LYS A 36 -11.61 -1.43 -3.92
C LYS A 36 -12.40 -2.34 -2.97
N THR A 37 -13.23 -1.75 -2.11
CA THR A 37 -14.10 -2.50 -1.20
C THR A 37 -15.45 -2.82 -1.85
N SER A 38 -16.22 -3.71 -1.23
CA SER A 38 -17.60 -4.04 -1.67
C SER A 38 -18.54 -2.82 -1.62
N ARG A 39 -18.26 -1.85 -0.74
CA ARG A 39 -18.93 -0.56 -0.72
C ARG A 39 -18.46 0.25 -1.93
N ARG A 40 -19.33 0.33 -2.96
CA ARG A 40 -19.04 1.01 -4.22
C ARG A 40 -18.46 2.41 -3.94
N LYS A 41 -17.31 2.69 -4.56
CA LYS A 41 -16.48 3.92 -4.49
C LYS A 41 -15.43 4.02 -3.39
N LEU A 42 -15.42 3.16 -2.36
CA LEU A 42 -14.40 3.24 -1.30
C LEU A 42 -13.24 2.26 -1.54
N CYS A 43 -12.00 2.72 -1.40
CA CYS A 43 -10.79 1.92 -1.42
C CYS A 43 -10.15 1.89 -0.03
N MET A 44 -9.60 0.74 0.36
CA MET A 44 -8.95 0.52 1.65
C MET A 44 -7.48 0.16 1.44
N THR A 45 -6.60 0.77 2.22
CA THR A 45 -5.18 0.42 2.30
C THR A 45 -5.02 -0.99 2.87
N PHE A 46 -4.31 -1.87 2.16
CA PHE A 46 -4.04 -3.23 2.63
C PHE A 46 -2.54 -3.52 2.81
N CYS A 47 -1.67 -2.77 2.13
CA CYS A 47 -0.22 -2.87 2.25
C CYS A 47 0.44 -1.51 1.99
N GLY A 48 1.71 -1.42 2.37
CA GLY A 48 2.59 -0.28 2.08
C GLY A 48 3.61 -0.59 0.99
N GLY A 49 4.26 0.45 0.48
CA GLY A 49 5.37 0.35 -0.45
C GLY A 49 6.18 1.63 -0.53
N VAL A 50 7.19 1.61 -1.40
CA VAL A 50 8.16 2.69 -1.59
C VAL A 50 8.33 3.01 -3.07
N ILE A 51 8.33 4.29 -3.44
CA ILE A 51 8.68 4.73 -4.79
C ILE A 51 10.19 4.56 -4.99
N ILE A 52 10.59 3.78 -6.00
CA ILE A 52 12.01 3.56 -6.34
C ILE A 52 12.38 4.10 -7.73
N SER A 53 11.38 4.42 -8.56
CA SER A 53 11.54 5.12 -9.85
C SER A 53 10.19 5.69 -10.30
N PRO A 54 10.12 6.52 -11.36
CA PRO A 54 8.86 7.09 -11.86
C PRO A 54 7.76 6.07 -12.19
N THR A 55 8.15 4.82 -12.50
CA THR A 55 7.20 3.76 -12.91
C THR A 55 7.34 2.46 -12.10
N LYS A 56 8.17 2.45 -11.05
CA LYS A 56 8.43 1.25 -10.24
C LYS A 56 8.30 1.52 -8.76
N LEU A 57 7.65 0.59 -8.08
CA LEU A 57 7.42 0.61 -6.64
C LEU A 57 7.98 -0.67 -6.01
N LEU A 58 8.51 -0.57 -4.80
CA LEU A 58 8.98 -1.68 -3.99
C LEU A 58 7.95 -2.03 -2.90
N SER A 59 7.71 -3.31 -2.66
CA SER A 59 6.85 -3.81 -1.58
C SER A 59 7.27 -5.24 -1.19
N ALA A 60 6.48 -5.88 -0.32
CA ALA A 60 6.62 -7.28 0.02
C ALA A 60 5.86 -8.18 -0.97
N ALA A 61 6.35 -9.39 -1.21
CA ALA A 61 5.68 -10.34 -2.10
C ALA A 61 4.37 -10.85 -1.51
N HIS A 62 4.30 -11.09 -0.19
CA HIS A 62 3.08 -11.61 0.47
C HIS A 62 1.87 -10.69 0.31
N CYS A 63 2.09 -9.39 0.09
CA CYS A 63 1.03 -8.43 -0.19
C CYS A 63 0.28 -8.75 -1.49
N PHE A 64 0.93 -9.40 -2.45
CA PHE A 64 0.43 -9.60 -3.83
C PHE A 64 0.44 -11.06 -4.29
N ALA A 65 1.26 -11.90 -3.66
CA ALA A 65 1.28 -13.33 -3.93
C ALA A 65 -0.06 -13.95 -3.55
N GLU A 66 -0.52 -14.87 -4.37
CA GLU A 66 -1.67 -15.68 -4.03
C GLU A 66 -1.27 -16.84 -3.14
N ASN A 67 -2.18 -17.23 -2.25
CA ASN A 67 -2.17 -18.57 -1.69
C ASN A 67 -2.97 -19.46 -2.65
N PRO A 68 -2.33 -20.28 -3.49
CA PRO A 68 -3.08 -21.12 -4.40
C PRO A 68 -3.99 -22.04 -3.59
N SER A 69 -5.26 -22.15 -4.02
CA SER A 69 -6.20 -23.08 -3.39
C SER A 69 -5.65 -24.51 -3.45
N VAL A 70 -6.13 -25.39 -2.56
CA VAL A 70 -5.73 -26.82 -2.60
C VAL A 70 -6.02 -27.42 -3.99
N CYS A 71 -7.15 -27.06 -4.60
CA CYS A 71 -7.48 -27.45 -5.97
C CYS A 71 -6.46 -26.92 -7.00
N GLN A 72 -6.01 -25.67 -6.87
CA GLN A 72 -4.98 -25.07 -7.73
C GLN A 72 -3.62 -25.75 -7.58
N LYS A 73 -3.30 -26.24 -6.38
CA LYS A 73 -2.09 -27.03 -6.12
C LYS A 73 -2.17 -28.45 -6.71
N ILE A 74 -3.34 -29.08 -6.66
CA ILE A 74 -3.56 -30.47 -7.10
C ILE A 74 -3.83 -30.58 -8.60
N CYS A 75 -4.66 -29.70 -9.16
CA CYS A 75 -5.20 -29.81 -10.52
C CYS A 75 -4.32 -29.13 -11.58
N GLY A 76 -3.13 -28.62 -11.24
CA GLY A 76 -2.14 -28.10 -12.19
C GLY A 76 -2.53 -26.82 -12.96
N ASN A 77 -3.78 -26.36 -12.83
CA ASN A 77 -4.19 -25.08 -13.37
C ASN A 77 -3.51 -23.99 -12.56
N GLN A 78 -2.66 -23.19 -13.20
CA GLN A 78 -2.25 -21.89 -12.66
C GLN A 78 -3.54 -21.13 -12.39
N GLY A 79 -4.01 -21.18 -11.14
CA GLY A 79 -5.21 -20.44 -10.77
C GLY A 79 -4.97 -18.94 -10.97
N PRO A 80 -6.04 -18.17 -10.84
CA PRO A 80 -6.09 -16.83 -11.40
C PRO A 80 -4.86 -16.04 -10.96
N LYS A 81 -4.03 -15.51 -11.86
CA LYS A 81 -2.99 -14.56 -11.41
C LYS A 81 -3.72 -13.42 -10.72
N ARG A 82 -3.32 -13.05 -9.48
CA ARG A 82 -4.03 -12.03 -8.71
C ARG A 82 -4.27 -10.78 -9.56
N THR A 83 -5.53 -10.53 -9.92
CA THR A 83 -5.86 -9.44 -10.84
C THR A 83 -5.63 -8.12 -10.12
N LEU A 84 -4.72 -7.30 -10.63
CA LEU A 84 -4.45 -5.96 -10.11
C LEU A 84 -5.54 -4.93 -10.49
N SER A 85 -6.60 -5.36 -11.20
CA SER A 85 -7.70 -4.52 -11.73
C SER A 85 -8.44 -3.70 -10.68
N HIS A 86 -8.35 -4.09 -9.40
CA HIS A 86 -8.99 -3.39 -8.29
C HIS A 86 -7.98 -2.89 -7.26
N THR A 87 -6.72 -2.76 -7.66
CA THR A 87 -5.62 -2.31 -6.82
C THR A 87 -5.01 -1.03 -7.37
N TYR A 88 -4.77 -0.07 -6.48
CA TYR A 88 -4.17 1.22 -6.79
C TYR A 88 -2.94 1.45 -5.92
N ALA A 89 -1.91 2.07 -6.48
CA ALA A 89 -0.84 2.70 -5.73
C ALA A 89 -1.19 4.16 -5.50
N VAL A 90 -1.11 4.61 -4.25
CA VAL A 90 -1.47 5.97 -3.85
C VAL A 90 -0.33 6.61 -3.09
N ALA A 91 0.19 7.73 -3.60
CA ALA A 91 1.24 8.52 -2.97
C ALA A 91 0.68 9.84 -2.42
N GLY A 92 1.20 10.31 -1.28
CA GLY A 92 0.79 11.59 -0.67
C GLY A 92 -0.59 11.60 0.00
N ASN A 93 -1.21 10.44 0.20
CA ASN A 93 -2.52 10.31 0.85
C ASN A 93 -2.38 9.86 2.31
N MET A 94 -2.95 10.62 3.24
CA MET A 94 -2.86 10.37 4.69
C MET A 94 -4.04 9.55 5.25
N ARG A 95 -4.92 9.03 4.39
CA ARG A 95 -6.16 8.33 4.80
C ARG A 95 -6.08 6.84 4.48
N ASN A 96 -6.37 5.98 5.45
CA ASN A 96 -6.42 4.53 5.23
C ASN A 96 -7.55 4.13 4.27
N TYR A 97 -8.70 4.80 4.38
CA TYR A 97 -9.84 4.66 3.47
C TYR A 97 -10.00 5.94 2.66
N ASP A 98 -10.13 5.81 1.34
CA ASP A 98 -10.43 6.96 0.48
C ASP A 98 -11.08 6.51 -0.83
N ALA A 99 -11.77 7.41 -1.50
CA ALA A 99 -12.32 7.16 -2.83
C ALA A 99 -11.27 7.45 -3.91
N TYR A 100 -11.30 6.67 -4.98
CA TYR A 100 -10.52 7.01 -6.18
C TYR A 100 -10.94 8.40 -6.65
N SER A 101 -9.97 9.27 -6.86
CA SER A 101 -10.14 10.69 -7.18
C SER A 101 -9.04 11.15 -8.13
N GLU A 102 -9.22 12.35 -8.68
CA GLU A 102 -8.18 13.02 -9.44
C GLU A 102 -7.00 13.43 -8.54
N ASP A 103 -5.83 13.55 -9.14
CA ASP A 103 -4.60 13.90 -8.43
C ASP A 103 -4.75 15.29 -7.78
N SER A 104 -4.54 15.35 -6.46
CA SER A 104 -4.59 16.61 -5.71
C SER A 104 -3.70 16.55 -4.48
N ALA A 105 -3.39 17.72 -3.92
CA ALA A 105 -2.63 17.79 -2.66
C ALA A 105 -3.38 17.15 -1.48
N GLU A 106 -4.72 17.17 -1.50
CA GLU A 106 -5.54 16.59 -0.44
C GLU A 106 -5.71 15.08 -0.59
N HIS A 107 -5.97 14.60 -1.81
CA HIS A 107 -6.30 13.19 -2.06
C HIS A 107 -5.10 12.35 -2.53
N GLY A 108 -3.96 12.97 -2.81
CA GLY A 108 -2.75 12.31 -3.29
C GLY A 108 -2.81 11.96 -4.78
N GLN A 109 -1.81 11.23 -5.25
CA GLN A 109 -1.71 10.76 -6.63
C GLN A 109 -2.07 9.28 -6.74
N TRP A 110 -2.96 8.94 -7.68
CA TRP A 110 -3.48 7.57 -7.82
C TRP A 110 -3.03 6.94 -9.13
N ARG A 111 -2.44 5.74 -9.07
CA ARG A 111 -2.01 4.98 -10.25
C ARG A 111 -2.53 3.55 -10.20
N THR A 112 -2.98 3.05 -11.35
CA THR A 112 -3.26 1.63 -11.53
C THR A 112 -1.95 0.85 -11.65
N LEU A 113 -1.99 -0.44 -11.34
CA LEU A 113 -0.83 -1.32 -11.42
C LEU A 113 -0.98 -2.26 -12.63
N LYS A 114 0.05 -2.34 -13.46
CA LYS A 114 0.11 -3.21 -14.64
C LYS A 114 0.56 -4.62 -14.28
N SER A 115 1.59 -4.73 -13.45
CA SER A 115 2.16 -6.02 -13.07
C SER A 115 2.87 -5.98 -11.73
N VAL A 116 3.05 -7.17 -11.16
CA VAL A 116 3.87 -7.42 -9.97
C VAL A 116 4.88 -8.51 -10.31
N ILE A 117 6.12 -8.31 -9.88
CA ILE A 117 7.25 -9.20 -10.11
C ILE A 117 7.87 -9.49 -8.75
N TYR A 118 7.98 -10.76 -8.39
CA TYR A 118 8.69 -11.23 -7.19
C TYR A 118 9.55 -12.45 -7.53
N PRO A 119 10.60 -12.76 -6.73
CA PRO A 119 11.48 -13.89 -7.00
C PRO A 119 10.71 -15.21 -7.13
N ARG A 120 11.11 -16.05 -8.09
CA ARG A 120 10.53 -17.41 -8.24
C ARG A 120 10.76 -18.30 -7.00
N THR A 121 11.76 -17.94 -6.20
CA THR A 121 12.13 -18.60 -4.94
C THR A 121 11.29 -18.16 -3.74
N TYR A 122 10.39 -17.18 -3.92
CA TYR A 122 9.51 -16.69 -2.86
C TYR A 122 8.73 -17.81 -2.19
N LYS A 123 8.89 -17.87 -0.86
CA LYS A 123 8.13 -18.75 0.03
C LYS A 123 8.09 -18.06 1.38
N PHE A 124 6.97 -17.44 1.73
CA PHE A 124 6.84 -16.66 2.96
C PHE A 124 7.47 -17.38 4.19
N PRO A 125 8.41 -16.76 4.92
CA PRO A 125 8.91 -15.37 4.77
C PRO A 125 10.13 -15.19 3.86
N LYS A 126 10.67 -16.26 3.26
CA LYS A 126 11.84 -16.22 2.36
C LYS A 126 11.52 -15.47 1.05
N ASP A 127 12.45 -14.60 0.65
CA ASP A 127 12.40 -13.78 -0.57
C ASP A 127 11.11 -12.94 -0.69
N ASP A 128 10.61 -12.45 0.45
CA ASP A 128 9.37 -11.66 0.58
C ASP A 128 9.52 -10.22 0.09
N ILE A 129 9.83 -10.07 -1.21
CA ILE A 129 10.09 -8.80 -1.87
C ILE A 129 9.44 -8.79 -3.25
N ALA A 130 8.83 -7.67 -3.64
CA ALA A 130 8.17 -7.49 -4.92
C ALA A 130 8.40 -6.10 -5.51
N ILE A 131 8.56 -6.06 -6.84
CA ILE A 131 8.54 -4.84 -7.64
C ILE A 131 7.20 -4.76 -8.37
N LEU A 132 6.55 -3.61 -8.26
CA LEU A 132 5.31 -3.31 -8.96
C LEU A 132 5.56 -2.29 -10.06
N VAL A 133 4.89 -2.45 -11.20
CA VAL A 133 5.02 -1.58 -12.36
C VAL A 133 3.67 -0.93 -12.65
N GLY A 134 3.68 0.41 -12.76
CA GLY A 134 2.53 1.24 -13.11
C GLY A 134 2.42 1.54 -14.61
#